data_AF-A0A2G6GKC9-F1
#
_entry.id   AF-A0A2G6GKC9-F1
#
_cell.length_a   1.000
_cell.length_b   1.000
_cell.length_c   1.000
_cell.angle_alpha   90.00
_cell.angle_beta   90.00
_cell.angle_gamma   90.00
#
_symmetry.space_group_name_H-M   'P 1'
#
loop_
_entity.id
_entity.type
_entity.pdbx_description
1 polymer ?
#
loop_
_entity_poly.entity_id
_entity_poly.type
_entity_poly.pdbx_seq_one_letter_code
_entity_poly.pdbx_strand_id
1 'polypeptide(L)'
;MNIEKLNKSDLQKLLKSLKFYRNVKSKLGNRGKRIFDRVYNGKSFYKVEYFSKMDKSDVWDEAKKVYKKSFGISLDKKEVLFIKNDSILGGIIVFKDDEIVDLSFSKIKNSLKKE
;
A
#
# COMPACT_ATOMS: atom_id res chain seq x y z
N MET A 1 -0.59 25.92 9.21
CA MET A 1 0.56 26.54 8.51
C MET A 1 0.18 27.98 8.20
N ASN A 2 1.02 28.96 8.55
CA ASN A 2 0.73 30.36 8.25
C ASN A 2 1.46 30.77 6.96
N ILE A 3 0.70 31.05 5.90
CA ILE A 3 1.23 31.34 4.55
C ILE A 3 2.01 32.65 4.53
N GLU A 4 1.61 33.62 5.35
CA GLU A 4 2.22 34.96 5.42
C GLU A 4 3.65 34.95 5.96
N LYS A 5 4.04 33.87 6.64
CA LYS A 5 5.39 33.67 7.19
C LYS A 5 6.34 32.96 6.22
N LEU A 6 5.87 32.56 5.03
CA LEU A 6 6.68 31.82 4.05
C LEU A 6 7.41 32.77 3.11
N ASN A 7 8.69 32.50 2.86
CA ASN A 7 9.44 33.25 1.85
C ASN A 7 9.04 32.81 0.42
N LYS A 8 9.50 33.56 -0.59
CA LYS A 8 9.23 33.29 -2.00
C LYS A 8 9.59 31.86 -2.42
N SER A 9 10.70 31.31 -1.92
CA SER A 9 11.15 29.95 -2.24
C SER A 9 10.19 28.89 -1.67
N ASP A 10 9.75 29.09 -0.44
CA ASP A 10 8.81 28.18 0.23
C ASP A 10 7.44 28.23 -0.44
N LEU A 11 6.97 29.40 -0.85
CA LEU A 11 5.75 29.56 -1.64
C LEU A 11 5.85 28.87 -3.02
N GLN A 12 7.00 28.94 -3.69
CA GLN A 12 7.23 28.23 -4.94
C GLN A 12 7.22 26.70 -4.75
N LYS A 13 7.82 26.20 -3.68
CA LYS A 13 7.79 24.77 -3.32
C LYS A 13 6.37 24.31 -3.00
N LEU A 14 5.63 25.10 -2.23
CA LEU A 14 4.23 24.83 -1.89
C LEU A 14 3.34 24.81 -3.15
N LEU A 15 3.53 25.76 -4.07
CA LEU A 15 2.78 25.76 -5.32
C LEU A 15 3.08 24.52 -6.16
N LYS A 16 4.35 24.08 -6.21
CA LYS A 16 4.72 22.83 -6.92
C LYS A 16 4.04 21.61 -6.30
N SER A 17 4.03 21.48 -4.97
CA SER A 17 3.39 20.36 -4.29
C SER A 17 1.87 20.35 -4.50
N LEU A 18 1.21 21.51 -4.42
CA LEU A 18 -0.22 21.64 -4.71
C LEU A 18 -0.57 21.30 -6.15
N LYS A 19 0.24 21.75 -7.12
CA LYS A 19 0.06 21.39 -8.54
C LYS A 19 0.20 19.89 -8.76
N PHE A 20 1.19 19.26 -8.13
CA PHE A 20 1.37 17.82 -8.19
C PHE A 20 0.16 17.10 -7.58
N TYR A 21 -0.26 17.45 -6.36
CA TYR A 21 -1.45 16.87 -5.71
C TYR A 21 -2.68 16.95 -6.61
N ARG A 22 -2.95 18.14 -7.18
CA ARG A 22 -4.08 18.35 -8.09
C ARG A 22 -4.03 17.42 -9.29
N ASN A 23 -2.87 17.32 -9.93
CA ASN A 23 -2.68 16.50 -11.14
C ASN A 23 -2.84 14.99 -10.85
N VAL A 24 -2.28 14.51 -9.75
CA VAL A 24 -2.40 13.10 -9.39
C VAL A 24 -3.83 12.79 -8.93
N LYS A 25 -4.48 13.68 -8.18
CA LYS A 25 -5.89 13.54 -7.77
C LYS A 25 -6.83 13.50 -8.98
N SER A 26 -6.63 14.36 -9.98
CA SER A 26 -7.50 14.38 -11.17
C SER A 26 -7.35 13.12 -12.02
N LYS A 27 -6.17 12.50 -12.05
CA LYS A 27 -5.91 11.30 -12.86
C LYS A 27 -6.23 10.00 -12.14
N LEU A 28 -6.02 9.93 -10.83
CA LEU A 28 -6.01 8.68 -10.05
C LEU A 28 -6.99 8.69 -8.86
N GLY A 29 -7.76 9.78 -8.69
CA GLY A 29 -8.75 9.94 -7.62
C GLY A 29 -8.14 9.70 -6.23
N ASN A 30 -8.74 8.79 -5.47
CA ASN A 30 -8.30 8.43 -4.12
C ASN A 30 -6.90 7.79 -4.06
N ARG A 31 -6.43 7.16 -5.14
CA ARG A 31 -5.05 6.66 -5.22
C ARG A 31 -4.05 7.81 -5.30
N GLY A 32 -4.46 8.95 -5.84
CA GLY A 32 -3.57 10.11 -5.97
C GLY A 32 -3.14 10.72 -4.64
N LYS A 33 -3.99 10.65 -3.60
CA LYS A 33 -3.61 11.06 -2.25
C LYS A 33 -2.46 10.19 -1.70
N ARG A 34 -2.53 8.87 -1.91
CA ARG A 34 -1.47 7.94 -1.47
C ARG A 34 -0.13 8.21 -2.14
N ILE A 35 -0.15 8.45 -3.46
CA ILE A 35 1.06 8.78 -4.21
C ILE A 35 1.64 10.13 -3.74
N PHE A 36 0.80 11.12 -3.48
CA PHE A 36 1.24 12.39 -2.91
C PHE A 36 1.92 12.20 -1.55
N ASP A 37 1.29 11.45 -0.64
CA ASP A 37 1.85 11.16 0.69
C ASP A 37 3.18 10.38 0.60
N ARG A 38 3.30 9.45 -0.36
CA ARG A 38 4.57 8.75 -0.61
C ARG A 38 5.68 9.69 -1.05
N VAL A 39 5.41 10.53 -2.05
CA VAL A 39 6.43 11.43 -2.66
C VAL A 39 6.84 12.55 -1.72
N TYR A 40 5.91 13.14 -0.97
CA TYR A 40 6.17 14.33 -0.16
C TYR A 40 6.36 14.06 1.33
N ASN A 41 5.79 12.96 1.87
CA ASN A 41 5.91 12.62 3.28
C ASN A 41 6.74 11.35 3.53
N GLY A 42 7.22 10.69 2.47
CA GLY A 42 7.96 9.42 2.58
C GLY A 42 7.14 8.26 3.15
N LYS A 43 5.82 8.42 3.28
CA LYS A 43 4.95 7.41 3.90
C LYS A 43 4.63 6.34 2.87
N SER A 44 5.29 5.19 3.02
CA SER A 44 4.94 3.97 2.28
C SER A 44 3.67 3.36 2.88
N PHE A 45 2.85 2.75 2.03
CA PHE A 45 1.61 2.10 2.42
C PHE A 45 1.76 0.60 2.38
N TYR A 46 1.52 -0.05 3.53
CA TYR A 46 1.61 -1.50 3.67
C TYR A 46 0.23 -2.08 3.94
N LYS A 47 -0.16 -3.08 3.15
CA LYS A 47 -1.47 -3.72 3.29
C LYS A 47 -1.34 -5.22 3.07
N VAL A 48 -2.10 -5.99 3.84
CA VAL A 48 -2.24 -7.44 3.68
C VAL A 48 -3.71 -7.76 3.53
N GLU A 49 -4.05 -8.42 2.43
CA GLU A 49 -5.36 -9.04 2.24
C GLU A 49 -5.24 -10.53 2.54
N TYR A 50 -6.21 -11.08 3.28
CA TYR A 50 -6.14 -12.48 3.71
C TYR A 50 -7.52 -13.12 3.80
N PHE A 51 -7.56 -14.45 3.69
CA PHE A 51 -8.79 -15.21 3.81
C PHE A 51 -9.37 -15.10 5.22
N SER A 52 -10.67 -14.82 5.34
CA SER A 52 -11.30 -14.43 6.62
C SER A 52 -11.21 -15.48 7.73
N LYS A 53 -11.10 -16.77 7.37
CA LYS A 53 -10.96 -17.90 8.30
C LYS A 53 -9.55 -18.07 8.86
N MET A 54 -8.57 -17.31 8.36
CA MET A 54 -7.20 -17.35 8.91
C MET A 54 -7.08 -16.44 10.12
N ASP A 55 -6.30 -16.88 11.10
CA ASP A 55 -6.00 -16.08 12.27
C ASP A 55 -5.03 -14.94 11.95
N LYS A 56 -5.30 -13.77 12.54
CA LYS A 56 -4.52 -12.56 12.29
C LYS A 56 -3.09 -12.65 12.84
N SER A 57 -2.79 -13.57 13.76
CA SER A 57 -1.42 -13.88 14.19
C SER A 57 -0.65 -14.52 13.05
N ASP A 58 -1.20 -15.58 12.48
CA ASP A 58 -0.53 -16.42 11.50
C ASP A 58 -0.35 -15.66 10.18
N VAL A 59 -1.36 -14.88 9.80
CA VAL A 59 -1.30 -13.94 8.68
C VAL A 59 -0.17 -12.92 8.86
N TRP A 60 0.06 -12.47 10.09
CA TRP A 60 1.14 -11.53 10.38
C TRP A 60 2.52 -12.20 10.28
N ASP A 61 2.68 -13.38 10.87
CA ASP A 61 3.95 -14.11 10.82
C ASP A 61 4.36 -14.43 9.37
N GLU A 62 3.38 -14.77 8.53
CA GLU A 62 3.62 -14.99 7.12
C GLU A 62 3.92 -13.68 6.38
N ALA A 63 3.10 -12.63 6.57
CA ALA A 63 3.34 -11.33 5.95
C ALA A 63 4.70 -10.73 6.31
N LYS A 64 5.16 -10.90 7.56
CA LYS A 64 6.47 -10.43 8.01
C LYS A 64 7.61 -11.08 7.22
N LYS A 65 7.52 -12.38 6.94
CA LYS A 65 8.51 -13.09 6.10
C LYS A 65 8.50 -12.54 4.67
N VAL A 66 7.31 -12.29 4.12
CA VAL A 66 7.17 -11.74 2.76
C VAL A 66 7.76 -10.33 2.66
N TYR A 67 7.45 -9.45 3.62
CA TYR A 67 8.03 -8.11 3.66
C TYR A 67 9.56 -8.13 3.73
N LYS A 68 10.12 -9.02 4.55
CA LYS A 68 11.57 -9.18 4.65
C LYS A 68 12.18 -9.76 3.36
N LYS A 69 11.59 -10.81 2.81
CA LYS A 69 12.16 -11.57 1.68
C LYS A 69 11.99 -10.86 0.34
N SER A 70 10.79 -10.34 0.06
CA SER A 70 10.44 -9.76 -1.24
C SER A 70 10.73 -8.28 -1.32
N PHE A 71 10.60 -7.55 -0.21
CA PHE A 71 10.74 -6.09 -0.19
C PHE A 71 11.94 -5.59 0.62
N GLY A 72 12.67 -6.48 1.30
CA GLY A 72 13.87 -6.11 2.08
C GLY A 72 13.58 -5.24 3.31
N ILE A 73 12.34 -5.21 3.80
CA ILE A 73 11.92 -4.32 4.89
C ILE A 73 11.45 -5.10 6.11
N SER A 74 11.71 -4.53 7.29
CA SER A 74 11.18 -5.01 8.57
C SER A 74 10.13 -4.01 9.06
N LEU A 75 8.92 -4.50 9.31
CA LEU A 75 7.78 -3.68 9.71
C LEU A 75 7.23 -4.15 11.04
N ASP A 76 6.56 -3.24 11.73
CA ASP A 76 5.72 -3.57 12.87
C ASP A 76 4.28 -3.84 12.42
N LYS A 77 3.57 -4.70 13.17
CA LYS A 77 2.18 -5.07 12.87
C LYS A 77 1.25 -3.86 12.81
N LYS A 78 1.57 -2.78 13.54
CA LYS A 78 0.78 -1.53 13.58
C LYS A 78 0.91 -0.69 12.30
N GLU A 79 1.95 -0.92 11.52
CA GLU A 79 2.22 -0.18 10.28
C GLU A 79 1.47 -0.78 9.08
N VAL A 80 0.89 -1.97 9.26
CA VAL A 80 0.26 -2.74 8.19
C VAL A 80 -1.25 -2.73 8.33
N LEU A 81 -1.94 -2.37 7.26
CA LEU A 81 -3.39 -2.49 7.18
C LEU A 81 -3.79 -3.93 6.82
N PHE A 82 -4.55 -4.58 7.69
CA PHE A 82 -5.07 -5.93 7.46
C PHE A 82 -6.52 -5.86 7.01
N ILE A 83 -6.82 -6.46 5.86
CA ILE A 83 -8.16 -6.52 5.28
C ILE A 83 -8.54 -7.98 5.06
N LYS A 84 -9.68 -8.39 5.62
CA LYS A 84 -10.27 -9.69 5.30
C LYS A 84 -10.85 -9.64 3.89
N ASN A 85 -10.55 -10.64 3.07
CA ASN A 85 -11.04 -10.75 1.70
C ASN A 85 -11.48 -12.20 1.41
N ASP A 86 -12.80 -12.43 1.41
CA ASP A 86 -13.39 -13.75 1.17
C ASP A 86 -13.32 -14.21 -0.30
N SER A 87 -12.94 -13.32 -1.21
CA SER A 87 -12.67 -13.69 -2.60
C SER A 87 -11.39 -14.51 -2.72
N ILE A 88 -10.52 -14.44 -1.71
CA ILE A 88 -9.29 -15.21 -1.61
C ILE A 88 -9.63 -16.56 -0.99
N LEU A 89 -9.34 -17.66 -1.69
CA LEU A 89 -9.71 -19.02 -1.24
C LEU A 89 -8.68 -19.66 -0.30
N GLY A 90 -7.80 -18.84 0.26
CA GLY A 90 -6.71 -19.22 1.16
C GLY A 90 -5.41 -18.48 0.84
N GLY A 91 -4.55 -18.36 1.84
CA GLY A 91 -3.30 -17.62 1.76
C GLY A 91 -3.49 -16.10 1.92
N ILE A 92 -2.48 -15.34 1.48
CA ILE A 92 -2.40 -13.89 1.66
C ILE A 92 -1.94 -13.18 0.38
N ILE A 93 -2.32 -11.92 0.25
CA ILE A 93 -1.79 -11.00 -0.75
C ILE A 93 -1.16 -9.83 -0.01
N VAL A 94 0.12 -9.60 -0.24
CA VAL A 94 0.92 -8.57 0.43
C VAL A 94 1.16 -7.42 -0.54
N PHE A 95 0.92 -6.20 -0.07
CA PHE A 95 1.04 -4.98 -0.85
C PHE A 95 2.06 -4.04 -0.21
N LYS A 96 2.95 -3.50 -1.03
CA LYS A 96 3.80 -2.36 -0.71
C LYS A 96 3.56 -1.29 -1.77
N ASP A 97 2.84 -0.24 -1.41
CA ASP A 97 2.37 0.79 -2.33
C ASP A 97 1.63 0.20 -3.55
N ASP A 98 2.31 0.18 -4.70
CA ASP A 98 1.83 -0.34 -5.99
C ASP A 98 2.38 -1.75 -6.30
N GLU A 99 3.33 -2.25 -5.50
CA GLU A 99 3.92 -3.57 -5.63
C GLU A 99 3.07 -4.63 -4.90
N ILE A 100 2.95 -5.81 -5.51
CA ILE A 100 2.09 -6.90 -5.02
C ILE A 100 2.85 -8.22 -5.03
N VAL A 101 2.77 -8.93 -3.91
CA VAL A 101 3.17 -10.33 -3.80
C VAL A 101 1.93 -11.14 -3.46
N ASP A 102 1.47 -11.92 -4.44
CA ASP A 102 0.28 -12.77 -4.32
C ASP A 102 0.72 -14.20 -4.00
N LEU A 103 0.45 -14.61 -2.76
CA LEU A 103 0.61 -15.97 -2.23
C LEU A 103 -0.75 -16.62 -1.98
N SER A 104 -1.80 -16.09 -2.58
CA SER A 104 -3.10 -16.73 -2.52
C SER A 104 -3.18 -17.90 -3.49
N PHE A 105 -3.99 -18.90 -3.12
CA PHE A 105 -4.29 -20.04 -3.99
C PHE A 105 -5.16 -19.64 -5.21
N SER A 106 -5.46 -18.34 -5.38
CA SER A 106 -6.23 -17.82 -6.51
C SER A 106 -5.56 -18.11 -7.86
N LYS A 107 -4.22 -18.06 -7.92
CA LYS A 107 -3.47 -18.38 -9.15
C LYS A 107 -3.56 -19.86 -9.54
N ILE A 108 -3.45 -20.77 -8.57
CA ILE A 108 -3.56 -22.22 -8.79
C ILE A 108 -4.99 -22.59 -9.23
N LYS A 109 -6.02 -21.98 -8.63
CA LYS A 109 -7.39 -22.19 -9.09
C LYS A 109 -7.59 -21.71 -10.53
N ASN A 110 -7.02 -20.57 -10.90
CA ASN A 110 -7.16 -20.03 -12.25
C ASN A 110 -6.38 -20.85 -13.30
N SER A 111 -5.29 -21.52 -12.92
CA SER A 111 -4.63 -22.49 -13.81
C SER A 111 -5.44 -23.78 -13.96
N LEU A 112 -6.00 -24.31 -12.87
CA LEU A 112 -6.84 -25.52 -12.89
C LEU A 112 -8.18 -25.35 -13.61
N LYS A 113 -8.70 -24.12 -13.73
CA LYS A 113 -9.95 -23.82 -14.46
C LYS A 113 -9.77 -23.68 -15.97
N LYS A 114 -8.54 -23.59 -16.46
CA LYS A 114 -8.22 -23.44 -17.89
C LYS A 114 -7.95 -24.78 -18.59
N GLU A 115 -7.93 -25.87 -17.84
CA GLU A 115 -8.02 -27.26 -18.32
C GLU A 115 -9.48 -27.71 -18.32
#